data_AF-A0A931WEH5-F1
#
_entry.id   AF-A0A931WEH5-F1
#
_cell.length_a   1.000
_cell.length_b   1.000
_cell.length_c   1.000
_cell.angle_alpha   90.00
_cell.angle_beta   90.00
_cell.angle_gamma   90.00
#
_symmetry.space_group_name_H-M   'P 1'
#
loop_
_entity.id
_entity.type
_entity.pdbx_description
1 polymer ?
#
loop_
_entity_poly.entity_id
_entity_poly.type
_entity_poly.pdbx_seq_one_letter_code
_entity_poly.pdbx_strand_id
1 'polypeptide(L)'
;MEKFERNRLIEDANFYDRILGQILDELESLSKTFDDQMAELGYERSWLEKINKIKTGEKLGAEPEVRRITLEIAQKSGLSDIELTYLLNLIFKPPKYRKQETDDD
;
A
#
# COMPACT_ATOMS: atom_id res chain seq x y z
N MET A 1 9.11 30.09 13.26
CA MET A 1 8.60 29.49 12.02
C MET A 1 8.94 28.02 12.07
N GLU A 2 7.97 27.17 12.43
CA GLU A 2 8.13 25.72 12.25
C GLU A 2 8.30 25.48 10.75
N LYS A 3 9.48 24.98 10.35
CA LYS A 3 9.65 24.43 9.02
C LYS A 3 8.80 23.17 9.00
N PHE A 4 7.61 23.25 8.39
CA PHE A 4 6.86 22.06 8.03
C PHE A 4 7.83 21.12 7.32
N GLU A 5 8.07 19.95 7.90
CA GLU A 5 8.89 18.93 7.27
C GLU A 5 8.23 18.56 5.95
N ARG A 6 8.91 18.86 4.85
CA ARG A 6 8.47 18.53 3.50
C ARG A 6 8.24 17.03 3.39
N ASN A 7 7.13 16.64 2.79
CA ASN A 7 6.76 15.24 2.60
C ASN A 7 6.59 15.02 1.10
N ARG A 8 7.56 14.34 0.48
CA ARG A 8 7.58 14.14 -0.97
C ARG A 8 6.42 13.26 -1.43
N LEU A 9 5.85 12.43 -0.56
CA LEU A 9 4.66 11.64 -0.91
C LEU A 9 3.40 12.50 -1.05
N ILE A 10 3.41 13.73 -0.54
CA ILE A 10 2.33 14.71 -0.70
C ILE A 10 2.65 15.69 -1.82
N GLU A 11 3.91 16.15 -1.88
CA GLU A 11 4.35 17.21 -2.78
C GLU A 11 4.71 16.70 -4.19
N ASP A 12 5.06 15.42 -4.34
CA ASP A 12 5.47 14.79 -5.61
C ASP A 12 4.66 13.51 -5.86
N ALA A 13 3.62 13.65 -6.70
CA ALA A 13 2.77 12.54 -7.10
C ALA A 13 3.57 11.42 -7.79
N ASN A 14 4.59 11.75 -8.59
CA ASN A 14 5.40 10.73 -9.27
C ASN A 14 6.24 9.93 -8.28
N PHE A 15 6.70 10.58 -7.21
CA PHE A 15 7.42 9.89 -6.14
C PHE A 15 6.51 8.92 -5.41
N TYR A 16 5.30 9.35 -5.02
CA TYR A 16 4.32 8.45 -4.41
C TYR A 16 3.96 7.26 -5.31
N ASP A 17 3.59 7.52 -6.57
CA ASP A 17 3.20 6.48 -7.52
C ASP A 17 4.32 5.46 -7.75
N ARG A 18 5.57 5.94 -7.80
CA ARG A 18 6.75 5.05 -7.91
C ARG A 18 6.89 4.15 -6.69
N ILE A 19 6.79 4.69 -5.48
CA ILE A 19 6.94 3.90 -4.24
C ILE A 19 5.79 2.90 -4.12
N LEU A 20 4.56 3.33 -4.40
CA LEU A 20 3.40 2.46 -4.38
C LEU A 20 3.52 1.35 -5.43
N GLY A 21 3.97 1.68 -6.64
CA GLY A 21 4.23 0.71 -7.71
C GLY A 21 5.24 -0.36 -7.28
N GLN A 22 6.36 0.04 -6.68
CA GLN A 22 7.36 -0.91 -6.16
C GLN A 22 6.78 -1.85 -5.10
N ILE A 23 5.91 -1.36 -4.23
CA ILE A 23 5.25 -2.19 -3.21
C ILE A 23 4.30 -3.19 -3.86
N LEU A 24 3.51 -2.75 -4.83
CA LEU A 24 2.56 -3.60 -5.55
C LEU A 24 3.29 -4.66 -6.37
N ASP A 25 4.38 -4.32 -7.06
CA ASP A 25 5.18 -5.26 -7.84
C ASP A 25 5.81 -6.34 -6.96
N GLU A 26 6.37 -5.96 -5.80
CA GLU A 26 6.96 -6.91 -4.86
C GLU A 26 5.88 -7.85 -4.28
N LEU A 27 4.70 -7.31 -3.95
CA LEU A 27 3.56 -8.10 -3.50
C LEU A 27 3.04 -9.05 -4.58
N GLU A 28 2.96 -8.62 -5.84
CA GLU A 28 2.53 -9.47 -6.97
C GLU A 28 3.55 -10.58 -7.28
N SER A 29 4.84 -10.29 -7.13
CA SER A 29 5.90 -11.30 -7.27
C SER A 29 5.79 -12.38 -6.20
N LEU A 30 5.58 -11.96 -4.94
CA LEU A 30 5.36 -12.87 -3.82
C LEU A 30 4.05 -13.64 -3.95
N SER A 31 2.97 -12.98 -4.39
CA SER A 31 1.66 -13.62 -4.54
C SER A 31 1.71 -14.76 -5.54
N LYS A 32 2.38 -14.61 -6.69
CA LYS A 32 2.52 -15.70 -7.67
C LYS A 32 3.14 -16.95 -7.05
N THR A 33 4.21 -16.76 -6.27
CA THR A 33 4.91 -17.89 -5.63
C THR A 33 4.05 -18.54 -4.54
N PHE A 34 3.36 -17.74 -3.73
CA PHE A 34 2.55 -18.24 -2.61
C PHE A 34 1.19 -18.79 -3.06
N ASP A 35 0.48 -18.12 -3.95
CA ASP A 35 -0.85 -18.53 -4.42
C ASP A 35 -0.78 -19.82 -5.23
N ASP A 36 0.30 -20.06 -5.99
CA ASP A 36 0.50 -21.33 -6.68
C ASP A 36 0.68 -22.48 -5.68
N GLN A 37 1.53 -22.30 -4.67
CA GLN A 37 1.73 -23.30 -3.60
C GLN A 37 0.48 -23.52 -2.74
N MET A 38 -0.28 -22.46 -2.46
CA MET A 38 -1.51 -22.54 -1.65
C MET A 38 -2.67 -23.15 -2.43
N ALA A 39 -2.78 -22.89 -3.74
CA ALA A 39 -3.78 -23.50 -4.61
C ALA A 39 -3.58 -25.02 -4.71
N GLU A 40 -2.32 -25.49 -4.79
CA GLU A 40 -2.01 -26.94 -4.75
C GLU A 40 -2.45 -27.60 -3.43
N LEU A 41 -2.50 -26.82 -2.35
CA LEU A 41 -2.93 -27.25 -1.02
C LEU A 41 -4.43 -26.99 -0.75
N GLY A 42 -5.17 -26.43 -1.71
CA GLY A 42 -6.61 -26.15 -1.60
C GLY A 42 -6.96 -24.93 -0.75
N TYR A 43 -6.00 -24.05 -0.44
CA TYR A 43 -6.25 -22.81 0.29
C TYR A 43 -6.65 -21.66 -0.66
N GLU A 44 -7.41 -20.71 -0.11
CA GLU A 44 -7.89 -19.53 -0.84
C GLU A 44 -6.76 -18.52 -1.14
N ARG A 45 -6.81 -17.90 -2.32
CA ARG A 45 -5.84 -16.91 -2.81
C ARG A 45 -5.96 -15.57 -2.09
N SER A 46 -5.41 -15.51 -0.88
CA SER A 46 -5.52 -14.33 -0.01
C SER A 46 -4.66 -13.13 -0.43
N TRP A 47 -3.61 -13.34 -1.24
CA TRP A 47 -2.66 -12.27 -1.59
C TRP A 47 -3.18 -11.33 -2.68
N LEU A 48 -3.81 -11.88 -3.71
CA LEU A 48 -4.47 -11.08 -4.76
C LEU A 48 -5.53 -10.13 -4.18
N GLU A 49 -6.29 -10.58 -3.18
CA GLU A 49 -7.28 -9.73 -2.50
C GLU A 49 -6.60 -8.56 -1.76
N LYS A 50 -5.49 -8.80 -1.06
CA LYS A 50 -4.72 -7.74 -0.37
C LYS A 50 -4.19 -6.72 -1.36
N ILE A 51 -3.62 -7.16 -2.49
CA ILE A 51 -3.11 -6.28 -3.55
C ILE A 51 -4.25 -5.42 -4.10
N ASN A 52 -5.42 -6.03 -4.36
CA ASN A 52 -6.58 -5.30 -4.86
C ASN A 52 -7.04 -4.24 -3.86
N LYS A 53 -7.11 -4.57 -2.57
CA LYS A 53 -7.46 -3.62 -1.51
C LYS A 53 -6.55 -2.40 -1.48
N ILE A 54 -5.24 -2.59 -1.67
CA ILE A 54 -4.29 -1.47 -1.75
C ILE A 54 -4.59 -0.59 -2.98
N LYS A 55 -4.82 -1.20 -4.15
CA LYS A 55 -5.11 -0.48 -5.40
C LYS A 55 -6.43 0.29 -5.32
N THR A 56 -7.46 -0.26 -4.67
CA THR A 56 -8.78 0.36 -4.52
C THR A 56 -8.87 1.33 -3.35
N GLY A 57 -7.82 1.41 -2.52
CA GLY A 57 -7.84 2.22 -1.29
C GLY A 57 -8.78 1.65 -0.22
N GLU A 58 -9.03 0.34 -0.25
CA GLU A 58 -9.76 -0.36 0.80
C GLU A 58 -8.87 -0.64 2.01
N LYS A 59 -9.51 -0.70 3.17
CA LYS A 59 -8.82 -0.91 4.43
C LYS A 59 -8.24 -2.33 4.49
N LEU A 60 -6.92 -2.42 4.68
CA LEU A 60 -6.26 -3.67 5.04
C LEU A 60 -6.46 -4.03 6.52
N GLY A 61 -6.44 -5.34 6.80
CA GLY A 61 -6.38 -5.88 8.15
C GLY A 61 -4.99 -5.73 8.77
N ALA A 62 -4.71 -6.58 9.76
CA ALA A 62 -3.36 -6.72 10.28
C ALA A 62 -2.55 -7.61 9.31
N GLU A 63 -1.91 -6.98 8.33
CA GLU A 63 -1.09 -7.67 7.32
C GLU A 63 0.41 -7.44 7.60
N PRO A 64 1.05 -8.23 8.49
CA PRO A 64 2.44 -8.02 8.89
C PRO A 64 3.42 -8.14 7.73
N GLU A 65 3.13 -8.99 6.75
CA GLU A 65 3.88 -9.12 5.50
C GLU A 65 3.91 -7.83 4.67
N VAL A 66 2.74 -7.23 4.43
CA VAL A 66 2.58 -6.00 3.65
C VAL A 66 3.33 -4.90 4.38
N ARG A 67 3.20 -4.83 5.71
CA ARG A 67 3.92 -3.86 6.54
C ARG A 67 5.42 -4.01 6.40
N ARG A 68 5.94 -5.24 6.43
CA ARG A 68 7.38 -5.52 6.26
C ARG A 68 7.88 -5.05 4.89
N ILE A 69 7.17 -5.40 3.82
CA ILE A 69 7.53 -5.02 2.45
C ILE A 69 7.51 -3.50 2.28
N THR A 70 6.47 -2.83 2.79
CA THR A 70 6.39 -1.36 2.78
C THR A 70 7.59 -0.74 3.51
N LEU A 71 7.98 -1.29 4.68
CA LEU A 71 9.14 -0.80 5.43
C LEU A 71 10.45 -0.98 4.64
N GLU A 72 10.67 -2.15 4.04
CA GLU A 72 11.88 -2.43 3.27
C GLU A 72 12.02 -1.51 2.05
N ILE A 73 10.93 -1.29 1.32
CA ILE A 73 10.91 -0.40 0.14
C ILE A 73 11.09 1.06 0.57
N ALA A 74 10.41 1.49 1.64
CA ALA A 74 10.55 2.84 2.18
C ALA A 74 12.01 3.13 2.59
N GLN A 75 12.68 2.19 3.27
CA GLN A 75 14.09 2.32 3.66
C GLN A 75 15.01 2.39 2.44
N LYS A 76 14.84 1.50 1.47
CA LYS A 76 15.64 1.49 0.23
C LYS A 76 15.49 2.78 -0.58
N SER A 77 14.30 3.36 -0.56
CA SER A 77 13.99 4.60 -1.26
C SER A 77 14.31 5.86 -0.45
N GLY A 78 14.86 5.70 0.76
CA GLY A 78 15.28 6.82 1.61
C GLY A 78 14.13 7.70 2.07
N LEU A 79 12.99 7.09 2.40
CA LEU A 79 11.88 7.81 3.05
C LEU A 79 12.28 8.23 4.45
N SER A 80 11.91 9.45 4.84
CA SER A 80 11.98 9.88 6.24
C SER A 80 10.95 9.15 7.10
N ASP A 81 11.08 9.21 8.43
CA ASP A 81 10.11 8.62 9.35
C ASP A 81 8.70 9.18 9.16
N ILE A 82 8.60 10.46 8.80
CA ILE A 82 7.32 11.14 8.51
C ILE A 82 6.71 10.61 7.22
N GLU A 83 7.51 10.49 6.16
CA GLU A 83 7.07 9.93 4.87
C GLU A 83 6.62 8.47 5.04
N LEU A 84 7.40 7.67 5.77
CA LEU A 84 7.05 6.29 6.07
C LEU A 84 5.74 6.19 6.87
N THR A 85 5.57 7.01 7.90
CA THR A 85 4.34 7.04 8.70
C THR A 85 3.14 7.42 7.84
N TYR A 86 3.31 8.39 6.94
CA TYR A 86 2.28 8.79 6.00
C TYR A 86 1.91 7.65 5.03
N LEU A 87 2.91 7.00 4.42
CA LEU A 87 2.72 5.86 3.52
C LEU A 87 1.98 4.70 4.20
N LEU A 88 2.39 4.33 5.42
CA LEU A 88 1.72 3.29 6.20
C LEU A 88 0.26 3.65 6.52
N ASN A 89 -0.02 4.92 6.83
CA ASN A 89 -1.39 5.37 7.03
C ASN A 89 -2.20 5.28 5.75
N LEU A 90 -1.66 5.64 4.58
CA LEU A 90 -2.39 5.49 3.31
C LEU A 90 -2.72 4.03 2.99
N ILE A 91 -1.79 3.10 3.23
CA ILE A 91 -1.97 1.68 2.90
C ILE A 91 -2.92 0.98 3.89
N PHE A 92 -2.76 1.22 5.20
CA PHE A 92 -3.50 0.47 6.24
C PHE A 92 -4.72 1.21 6.80
N LYS A 93 -4.76 2.52 6.64
CA LYS A 93 -5.84 3.40 7.09
C LYS A 93 -6.16 4.43 6.00
N PRO A 94 -6.46 3.96 4.77
CA PRO A 94 -6.73 4.88 3.67
C PRO A 94 -7.80 5.88 4.11
N PRO A 95 -7.63 7.18 3.82
CA PRO A 95 -8.66 8.16 4.09
C PRO A 95 -9.93 7.64 3.43
N LYS A 96 -11.04 7.63 4.17
CA LYS A 96 -12.33 7.28 3.57
C LYS A 96 -12.54 8.26 2.43
N TYR A 97 -12.36 7.81 1.19
CA TYR A 97 -13.01 8.46 0.07
C TYR A 97 -14.49 8.35 0.41
N ARG A 98 -15.07 9.45 0.91
CA ARG A 98 -16.51 9.62 0.87
C ARG A 98 -16.81 9.41 -0.61
N LYS A 99 -17.34 8.23 -0.97
CA LYS A 99 -18.02 8.06 -2.25
C LYS A 99 -18.85 9.33 -2.35
N GLN A 100 -18.57 10.19 -3.31
CA GLN A 100 -19.59 11.12 -3.75
C GLN A 100 -20.72 10.16 -4.11
N GLU A 101 -21.69 10.05 -3.21
CA GLU A 101 -23.02 9.65 -3.55
C GLU A 101 -23.36 10.58 -4.70
N THR A 102 -23.23 10.08 -5.91
CA THR A 102 -24.04 10.56 -7.01
C THR A 102 -25.46 10.28 -6.54
N ASP A 103 -26.02 11.30 -5.89
CA ASP A 103 -27.46 11.54 -5.85
C ASP A 103 -27.89 11.54 -7.32
N ASP A 104 -28.31 10.35 -7.78
CA ASP A 104 -29.09 10.19 -9.00
C ASP A 104 -30.49 10.68 -8.62
N ASP A 105 -30.77 11.96 -8.93
CA ASP A 105 -32.10 12.58 -8.90
C ASP A 105 -32.90 12.15 -10.14
#